data_AF-A0A930JAZ8-F1
#
_entry.id   AF-A0A930JAZ8-F1
#
_cell.length_a   1.000
_cell.length_b   1.000
_cell.length_c   1.000
_cell.angle_alpha   90.00
_cell.angle_beta   90.00
_cell.angle_gamma   90.00
#
_symmetry.space_group_name_H-M   'P 1'
#
loop_
_entity.id
_entity.type
_entity.pdbx_description
1 polymer ?
#
loop_
_entity_poly.entity_id
_entity_poly.type
_entity_poly.pdbx_seq_one_letter_code
_entity_poly.pdbx_strand_id
1 'polypeptide(L)'
;MTFKKIVRTFALTSLLTLTAHSANAQDLLARQAPIDRRAKALDTMVINRLREAEEIEEPSSELYNDWNNNYAHRGGNLPDVYKIDLRGFHMPTPSRVITSNFGRRWGRRHQGLDIKVYIGDTIRAAFSGKVRVVKYDGNGYGKYIVIRHNNGLETIYGHLSKQIVSPNQTVRAGQPIGLGGNTGRSTGSHLHFETRLAGVALNPALFFDFANQDVTGDYYVFHRNTVAQESERATAVRGTSSSLGYSRENIQGRGNQSYNSRQERSYNTDFSSRTPRNEASADNGKIFYHKVANGETLETIAKQHGISIEQLCRQNRIGRLTRVSEGQLLSITK
;
A
#
# COMPACT_ATOMS: atom_id res chain seq x y z
N MET A 1 -16.28 -87.35 23.70
CA MET A 1 -15.72 -86.05 24.14
C MET A 1 -14.79 -85.38 23.10
N THR A 2 -14.90 -85.74 21.81
CA THR A 2 -13.83 -85.53 20.82
C THR A 2 -14.21 -84.53 19.72
N PHE A 3 -15.48 -84.47 19.29
CA PHE A 3 -15.91 -83.60 18.19
C PHE A 3 -15.94 -82.09 18.53
N LYS A 4 -16.43 -81.74 19.74
CA LYS A 4 -16.43 -80.34 20.23
C LYS A 4 -15.03 -79.74 20.37
N LYS A 5 -14.00 -80.55 20.64
CA LYS A 5 -12.61 -80.10 20.72
C LYS A 5 -12.08 -79.76 19.33
N ILE A 6 -12.30 -80.62 18.34
CA ILE A 6 -11.84 -80.43 16.96
C ILE A 6 -12.43 -79.16 16.32
N VAL A 7 -13.74 -78.93 16.49
CA VAL A 7 -14.42 -77.72 15.97
C VAL A 7 -13.87 -76.45 16.62
N ARG A 8 -13.58 -76.48 17.93
CA ARG A 8 -12.94 -75.35 18.63
C ARG A 8 -11.54 -75.07 18.11
N THR A 9 -10.73 -76.11 17.87
CA THR A 9 -9.37 -75.92 17.38
C THR A 9 -9.36 -75.32 15.97
N PHE A 10 -10.23 -75.80 15.08
CA PHE A 10 -10.35 -75.28 13.71
C PHE A 10 -10.88 -73.83 13.67
N ALA A 11 -11.85 -73.50 14.52
CA ALA A 11 -12.36 -72.13 14.62
C ALA A 11 -11.30 -71.16 15.18
N LEU A 12 -10.47 -71.62 16.13
CA LEU A 12 -9.40 -70.81 16.71
C LEU A 12 -8.26 -70.58 15.71
N THR A 13 -7.88 -71.60 14.94
CA THR A 13 -6.84 -71.46 13.90
C THR A 13 -7.31 -70.60 12.74
N SER A 14 -8.58 -70.70 12.30
CA SER A 14 -9.12 -69.81 11.27
C SER A 14 -9.18 -68.36 11.76
N LEU A 15 -9.57 -68.14 13.02
CA LEU A 15 -9.61 -66.80 13.59
C LEU A 15 -8.20 -66.19 13.69
N LEU A 16 -7.20 -66.96 14.12
CA LEU A 16 -5.81 -66.50 14.15
C LEU A 16 -5.28 -66.17 12.75
N THR A 17 -5.54 -67.00 11.74
CA THR A 17 -5.06 -66.73 10.37
C THR A 17 -5.74 -65.50 9.77
N LEU A 18 -7.03 -65.28 10.02
CA LEU A 18 -7.75 -64.08 9.58
C LEU A 18 -7.20 -62.79 10.22
N THR A 19 -6.86 -62.82 11.52
CA THR A 19 -6.26 -61.65 12.21
C THR A 19 -4.81 -61.37 11.81
N ALA A 20 -4.05 -62.41 11.42
CA ALA A 20 -2.67 -62.25 10.96
C ALA A 20 -2.57 -61.58 9.58
N HIS A 21 -3.57 -61.76 8.70
CA HIS A 21 -3.60 -61.09 7.40
C HIS A 21 -3.82 -59.56 7.53
N SER A 22 -4.69 -59.12 8.45
CA SER A 22 -4.90 -57.70 8.73
C SER A 22 -3.66 -57.01 9.30
N ALA A 23 -2.90 -57.70 10.18
CA ALA A 23 -1.68 -57.15 10.77
C ALA A 23 -0.56 -56.94 9.72
N ASN A 24 -0.41 -57.86 8.77
CA ASN A 24 0.56 -57.73 7.67
C ASN A 24 0.16 -56.63 6.66
N ALA A 25 -1.14 -56.44 6.42
CA ALA A 25 -1.64 -55.35 5.57
C ALA A 25 -1.41 -53.96 6.21
N GLN A 26 -1.57 -53.85 7.53
CA GLN A 26 -1.24 -52.61 8.26
C GLN A 26 0.26 -52.32 8.30
N ASP A 27 1.12 -53.34 8.38
CA ASP A 27 2.58 -53.14 8.33
C ASP A 27 3.06 -52.70 6.92
N LEU A 28 2.43 -53.18 5.85
CA LEU A 28 2.72 -52.71 4.48
C LEU A 28 2.31 -51.24 4.27
N LEU A 29 1.14 -50.84 4.75
CA LEU A 29 0.69 -49.44 4.72
C LEU A 29 1.60 -48.53 5.58
N ALA A 30 2.03 -49.02 6.74
CA ALA A 30 2.95 -48.30 7.62
C ALA A 30 4.36 -48.15 7.02
N ARG A 31 4.80 -49.06 6.15
CA ARG A 31 6.08 -48.97 5.42
C ARG A 31 6.01 -48.05 4.20
N GLN A 32 4.83 -47.82 3.63
CA GLN A 32 4.60 -46.87 2.53
C GLN A 32 4.51 -45.42 3.03
N ALA A 33 3.92 -45.19 4.21
CA ALA A 33 3.74 -43.85 4.77
C ALA A 33 5.03 -42.98 4.87
N PRO A 34 6.23 -43.51 5.20
CA PRO A 34 7.47 -42.75 5.19
C PRO A 34 7.94 -42.38 3.78
N ILE A 35 7.68 -43.24 2.78
CA ILE A 35 8.04 -43.02 1.37
C ILE A 35 7.16 -41.92 0.79
N ASP A 36 5.86 -41.96 1.05
CA ASP A 36 4.90 -40.94 0.60
C ASP A 36 5.21 -39.57 1.21
N ARG A 37 5.63 -39.52 2.48
CA ARG A 37 6.02 -38.27 3.14
C ARG A 37 7.30 -37.68 2.53
N ARG A 38 8.27 -38.52 2.16
CA ARG A 38 9.51 -38.10 1.48
C ARG A 38 9.25 -37.66 0.04
N ALA A 39 8.43 -38.40 -0.71
CA ALA A 39 8.02 -38.02 -2.06
C ALA A 39 7.28 -36.68 -2.05
N LYS A 40 6.30 -36.50 -1.15
CA LYS A 40 5.59 -35.24 -0.97
C LYS A 40 6.51 -34.08 -0.58
N ALA A 41 7.49 -34.33 0.28
CA ALA A 41 8.48 -33.31 0.65
C ALA A 41 9.41 -32.95 -0.53
N LEU A 42 9.85 -33.92 -1.32
CA LEU A 42 10.65 -33.70 -2.52
C LEU A 42 9.86 -32.92 -3.59
N ASP A 43 8.61 -33.31 -3.85
CA ASP A 43 7.72 -32.60 -4.77
C ASP A 43 7.52 -31.15 -4.34
N THR A 44 7.35 -30.91 -3.03
CA THR A 44 7.24 -29.55 -2.48
C THR A 44 8.51 -28.74 -2.70
N MET A 45 9.69 -29.34 -2.52
CA MET A 45 10.97 -28.64 -2.77
C MET A 45 11.17 -28.31 -4.25
N VAL A 46 10.80 -29.22 -5.15
CA VAL A 46 10.89 -28.99 -6.60
C VAL A 46 9.94 -27.87 -7.00
N ILE A 47 8.68 -27.91 -6.55
CA ILE A 47 7.71 -26.83 -6.79
C ILE A 47 8.21 -25.50 -6.26
N ASN A 48 8.76 -25.46 -5.05
CA ASN A 48 9.30 -24.23 -4.47
C ASN A 48 10.48 -23.69 -5.29
N ARG A 49 11.42 -24.54 -5.72
CA ARG A 49 12.54 -24.11 -6.58
C ARG A 49 12.07 -23.61 -7.94
N LEU A 50 11.08 -24.26 -8.55
CA LEU A 50 10.51 -23.81 -9.82
C LEU A 50 9.84 -22.45 -9.65
N ARG A 51 9.06 -22.27 -8.59
CA ARG A 51 8.42 -20.99 -8.26
C ARG A 51 9.44 -19.90 -7.96
N GLU A 52 10.52 -20.21 -7.22
CA GLU A 52 11.61 -19.28 -6.97
C GLU A 52 12.36 -18.89 -8.25
N ALA A 53 12.63 -19.85 -9.14
CA ALA A 53 13.24 -19.60 -10.43
C ALA A 53 12.33 -18.72 -11.31
N GLU A 54 11.03 -19.02 -11.34
CA GLU A 54 10.03 -18.22 -12.03
C GLU A 54 9.93 -16.80 -11.44
N GLU A 55 9.90 -16.64 -10.12
CA GLU A 55 9.88 -15.32 -9.47
C GLU A 55 11.13 -14.49 -9.77
N ILE A 56 12.30 -15.13 -9.94
CA ILE A 56 13.53 -14.45 -10.36
C ILE A 56 13.45 -14.04 -11.82
N GLU A 57 12.88 -14.89 -12.67
CA GLU A 57 12.77 -14.65 -14.10
C GLU A 57 11.68 -13.62 -14.44
N GLU A 58 10.51 -13.77 -13.85
CA GLU A 58 9.31 -12.96 -14.03
C GLU A 58 8.63 -12.68 -12.68
N PRO A 59 9.11 -11.68 -11.92
CA PRO A 59 8.50 -11.30 -10.65
C PRO A 59 6.99 -11.07 -10.78
N SER A 60 6.22 -11.76 -9.93
CA SER A 60 4.75 -11.69 -9.89
C SER A 60 4.08 -12.04 -11.23
N SER A 61 4.58 -13.05 -11.95
CA SER A 61 3.98 -13.61 -13.18
C SER A 61 2.47 -13.88 -13.05
N GLU A 62 1.99 -14.31 -11.88
CA GLU A 62 0.56 -14.50 -11.60
C GLU A 62 -0.30 -13.23 -11.79
N LEU A 63 0.27 -12.05 -11.55
CA LEU A 63 -0.41 -10.75 -11.71
C LEU A 63 -0.17 -10.14 -13.10
N TYR A 64 0.93 -10.50 -13.75
CA TYR A 64 1.38 -9.89 -15.00
C TYR A 64 1.47 -10.93 -16.11
N ASN A 65 0.55 -10.85 -17.07
CA ASN A 65 0.45 -11.80 -18.19
C ASN A 65 1.69 -11.85 -19.11
N ASP A 66 2.50 -10.78 -19.14
CA ASP A 66 3.67 -10.69 -20.02
C ASP A 66 4.85 -9.89 -19.41
N TRP A 67 6.07 -10.34 -19.74
CA TRP A 67 7.30 -9.58 -19.51
C TRP A 67 7.60 -8.68 -20.71
N ASN A 68 7.23 -7.40 -20.61
CA ASN A 68 7.32 -6.45 -21.70
C ASN A 68 8.20 -5.24 -21.34
N ASN A 69 9.25 -4.99 -22.13
CA ASN A 69 10.22 -3.92 -21.89
C ASN A 69 9.95 -2.65 -22.73
N ASN A 70 8.82 -2.58 -23.45
CA ASN A 70 8.56 -1.51 -24.41
C ASN A 70 7.95 -0.25 -23.79
N TYR A 71 6.99 -0.42 -22.88
CA TYR A 71 6.19 0.66 -22.33
C TYR A 71 6.47 0.87 -20.85
N ALA A 72 6.44 2.12 -20.37
CA ALA A 72 6.57 2.41 -18.94
C ALA A 72 5.43 1.77 -18.14
N HIS A 73 4.22 1.76 -18.69
CA HIS A 73 3.04 1.14 -18.09
C HIS A 73 2.11 0.63 -19.19
N ARG A 74 1.49 -0.52 -18.96
CA ARG A 74 0.38 -1.03 -19.77
C ARG A 74 -0.70 -1.50 -18.80
N GLY A 75 -1.93 -1.01 -18.97
CA GLY A 75 -3.04 -1.41 -18.11
C GLY A 75 -3.27 -2.92 -18.23
N GLY A 76 -3.12 -3.62 -17.12
CA GLY A 76 -3.43 -5.04 -16.99
C GLY A 76 -4.75 -5.27 -16.24
N ASN A 77 -5.07 -6.54 -16.00
CA ASN A 77 -6.21 -6.91 -15.19
C ASN A 77 -5.87 -6.72 -13.71
N LEU A 78 -6.51 -5.74 -13.09
CA LEU A 78 -6.33 -5.46 -11.67
C LEU A 78 -7.31 -6.33 -10.85
N PRO A 79 -6.83 -7.14 -9.89
CA PRO A 79 -7.71 -7.88 -8.98
C PRO A 79 -8.50 -6.93 -8.08
N ASP A 80 -9.65 -7.38 -7.56
CA ASP A 80 -10.46 -6.56 -6.65
C ASP A 80 -9.81 -6.41 -5.27
N VAL A 81 -9.08 -7.44 -4.83
CA VAL A 81 -8.32 -7.45 -3.59
C VAL A 81 -6.92 -8.01 -3.85
N TYR A 82 -5.88 -7.35 -3.35
CA TYR A 82 -4.51 -7.84 -3.47
C TYR A 82 -3.68 -7.46 -2.24
N LYS A 83 -2.98 -8.43 -1.65
CA LYS A 83 -2.11 -8.18 -0.49
C LYS A 83 -0.69 -7.92 -0.97
N ILE A 84 -0.18 -6.73 -0.66
CA ILE A 84 1.16 -6.28 -1.01
C ILE A 84 2.04 -6.41 0.23
N ASP A 85 3.16 -7.11 0.09
CA ASP A 85 4.21 -7.20 1.11
C ASP A 85 5.16 -6.01 0.99
N LEU A 86 5.24 -5.20 2.05
CA LEU A 86 6.10 -4.02 2.11
C LEU A 86 7.39 -4.29 2.90
N ARG A 87 7.58 -5.49 3.43
CA ARG A 87 8.83 -5.86 4.12
C ARG A 87 10.00 -5.92 3.14
N GLY A 88 11.21 -5.68 3.66
CA GLY A 88 12.41 -5.60 2.82
C GLY A 88 12.45 -4.36 1.91
N PHE A 89 11.60 -3.37 2.19
CA PHE A 89 11.66 -2.07 1.56
C PHE A 89 12.96 -1.33 1.92
N HIS A 90 13.42 -0.49 0.99
CA HIS A 90 14.46 0.49 1.22
C HIS A 90 14.05 1.82 0.60
N MET A 91 14.26 2.94 1.31
CA MET A 91 13.96 4.26 0.74
C MET A 91 14.73 4.52 -0.56
N PRO A 92 14.08 4.99 -1.63
CA PRO A 92 14.74 5.20 -2.92
C PRO A 92 15.72 6.38 -2.90
N THR A 93 15.56 7.29 -1.94
CA THR A 93 16.43 8.44 -1.66
C THR A 93 16.35 8.76 -0.17
N PRO A 94 17.44 9.26 0.47
CA PRO A 94 17.38 9.75 1.84
C PRO A 94 16.53 11.03 1.99
N SER A 95 16.00 11.57 0.89
CA SER A 95 15.21 12.78 0.91
C SER A 95 13.87 12.61 1.62
N ARG A 96 13.60 13.52 2.56
CA ARG A 96 12.37 13.61 3.35
C ARG A 96 11.37 14.61 2.81
N VAL A 97 11.74 15.33 1.75
CA VAL A 97 10.97 16.47 1.25
C VAL A 97 10.22 16.08 -0.01
N ILE A 98 8.90 16.04 0.10
CA ILE A 98 7.99 15.91 -1.05
C ILE A 98 7.72 17.31 -1.61
N THR A 99 7.89 17.47 -2.92
CA THR A 99 7.62 18.71 -3.66
C THR A 99 6.28 18.68 -4.39
N SER A 100 5.76 17.50 -4.68
CA SER A 100 4.49 17.32 -5.38
C SER A 100 3.80 16.04 -4.99
N ASN A 101 2.50 16.13 -4.73
CA ASN A 101 1.67 15.00 -4.35
C ASN A 101 1.07 14.26 -5.53
N PHE A 102 0.72 13.00 -5.30
CA PHE A 102 -0.12 12.20 -6.19
C PHE A 102 -1.52 12.80 -6.25
N GLY A 103 -2.13 12.79 -7.45
CA GLY A 103 -3.50 13.25 -7.65
C GLY A 103 -3.65 14.35 -8.69
N ARG A 104 -4.80 15.03 -8.70
CA ARG A 104 -5.12 16.03 -9.73
C ARG A 104 -4.42 17.36 -9.44
N ARG A 105 -3.69 17.89 -10.42
CA ARG A 105 -2.95 19.15 -10.37
C ARG A 105 -3.08 19.90 -11.70
N TRP A 106 -3.53 21.15 -11.66
CA TRP A 106 -3.65 22.03 -12.84
C TRP A 106 -4.33 21.35 -14.05
N GLY A 107 -5.45 20.65 -13.82
CA GLY A 107 -6.21 19.95 -14.85
C GLY A 107 -5.58 18.64 -15.37
N ARG A 108 -4.40 18.23 -14.87
CA ARG A 108 -3.75 16.96 -15.20
C ARG A 108 -3.61 16.07 -13.97
N ARG A 109 -3.52 14.76 -14.15
CA ARG A 109 -3.30 13.82 -13.05
C ARG A 109 -1.80 13.54 -12.92
N HIS A 110 -1.24 13.85 -11.75
CA HIS A 110 0.08 13.43 -11.36
C HIS A 110 0.01 11.99 -10.84
N GLN A 111 0.72 11.07 -11.50
CA GLN A 111 0.63 9.62 -11.26
C GLN A 111 1.66 9.12 -10.23
N GLY A 112 2.50 10.00 -9.71
CA GLY A 112 3.52 9.70 -8.71
C GLY A 112 3.62 10.73 -7.59
N LEU A 113 4.74 10.68 -6.89
CA LEU A 113 5.22 11.73 -5.99
C LEU A 113 6.51 12.31 -6.54
N ASP A 114 6.67 13.63 -6.41
CA ASP A 114 7.94 14.27 -6.69
C ASP A 114 8.67 14.50 -5.37
N ILE A 115 9.87 13.93 -5.28
CA ILE A 115 10.71 13.97 -4.08
C ILE A 115 11.93 14.83 -4.38
N LYS A 116 12.23 15.79 -3.50
CA LYS A 116 13.35 16.70 -3.72
C LYS A 116 14.67 15.93 -3.72
N VAL A 117 15.43 16.02 -4.80
CA VAL A 117 16.83 15.56 -4.84
C VAL A 117 17.68 16.62 -5.55
N TYR A 118 18.99 16.49 -5.46
CA TYR A 118 19.92 17.21 -6.31
C TYR A 118 20.36 16.34 -7.50
N ILE A 119 20.80 17.00 -8.57
CA ILE A 119 21.37 16.31 -9.71
C ILE A 119 22.62 15.56 -9.24
N GLY A 120 22.68 14.26 -9.51
CA GLY A 120 23.79 13.39 -9.08
C GLY A 120 23.56 12.65 -7.77
N ASP A 121 22.49 12.96 -7.01
CA ASP A 121 22.16 12.18 -5.80
C ASP A 121 21.88 10.72 -6.17
N THR A 122 22.34 9.76 -5.36
CA THR A 122 22.14 8.34 -5.65
C THR A 122 20.68 7.93 -5.45
N ILE A 123 20.08 7.34 -6.47
CA ILE A 123 18.74 6.74 -6.42
C ILE A 123 18.88 5.22 -6.31
N ARG A 124 18.11 4.64 -5.38
CA ARG A 124 18.16 3.21 -5.03
C ARG A 124 16.84 2.52 -5.36
N ALA A 125 16.90 1.21 -5.61
CA ALA A 125 15.70 0.38 -5.79
C ALA A 125 14.92 0.28 -4.48
N ALA A 126 13.61 0.55 -4.53
CA ALA A 126 12.71 0.51 -3.39
C ALA A 126 12.51 -0.91 -2.83
N PHE A 127 12.44 -1.90 -3.71
CA PHE A 127 12.33 -3.31 -3.39
C PHE A 127 13.26 -4.13 -4.28
N SER A 128 13.56 -5.36 -3.86
CA SER A 128 14.21 -6.34 -4.72
C SER A 128 13.30 -6.70 -5.90
N GLY A 129 13.88 -7.01 -7.05
CA GLY A 129 13.11 -7.35 -8.24
C GLY A 129 13.98 -7.36 -9.50
N LYS A 130 13.33 -7.26 -10.66
CA LYS A 130 13.98 -7.28 -11.97
C LYS A 130 13.67 -6.01 -12.75
N VAL A 131 14.70 -5.42 -13.34
CA VAL A 131 14.59 -4.21 -14.13
C VAL A 131 13.88 -4.55 -15.44
N ARG A 132 12.72 -3.94 -15.67
CA ARG A 132 11.92 -4.16 -16.89
C ARG A 132 12.29 -3.14 -17.97
N VAL A 133 12.32 -1.87 -17.63
CA VAL A 133 12.55 -0.79 -18.60
C VAL A 133 13.68 0.10 -18.16
N VAL A 134 14.57 0.42 -19.11
CA VAL A 134 15.56 1.49 -18.98
C VAL A 134 15.53 2.27 -20.29
N LYS A 135 14.87 3.44 -20.29
CA LYS A 135 14.62 4.21 -21.52
C LYS A 135 14.64 5.72 -21.27
N TYR A 136 14.57 6.48 -22.36
CA TYR A 136 14.40 7.93 -22.36
C TYR A 136 13.06 8.31 -22.99
N ASP A 137 12.31 9.18 -22.32
CA ASP A 137 11.07 9.81 -22.80
C ASP A 137 11.17 11.33 -22.61
N GLY A 138 11.46 12.07 -23.69
CA GLY A 138 11.63 13.53 -23.62
C GLY A 138 10.35 14.30 -23.26
N ASN A 139 9.16 13.73 -23.51
CA ASN A 139 7.89 14.42 -23.32
C ASN A 139 7.23 14.14 -21.96
N GLY A 140 7.74 13.15 -21.24
CA GLY A 140 7.30 12.74 -19.92
C GLY A 140 8.48 12.50 -18.99
N TYR A 141 8.80 11.23 -18.76
CA TYR A 141 9.66 10.80 -17.65
C TYR A 141 11.14 11.15 -17.76
N GLY A 142 11.63 11.68 -18.86
CA GLY A 142 13.06 11.84 -19.10
C GLY A 142 13.76 10.49 -19.13
N LYS A 143 14.95 10.38 -18.53
CA LYS A 143 15.57 9.08 -18.30
C LYS A 143 14.86 8.40 -17.14
N TYR A 144 14.30 7.22 -17.38
CA TYR A 144 13.56 6.49 -16.36
C TYR A 144 13.90 5.01 -16.30
N ILE A 145 13.60 4.43 -15.14
CA ILE A 145 13.77 3.01 -14.86
C ILE A 145 12.44 2.47 -14.34
N VAL A 146 12.05 1.28 -14.80
CA VAL A 146 10.92 0.54 -14.23
C VAL A 146 11.42 -0.78 -13.69
N ILE A 147 11.09 -1.08 -12.44
CA ILE A 147 11.45 -2.34 -11.77
C ILE A 147 10.16 -3.04 -11.37
N ARG A 148 10.04 -4.32 -11.72
CA ARG A 148 8.96 -5.20 -11.23
C ARG A 148 9.47 -6.00 -10.05
N HIS A 149 8.66 -6.06 -9.00
CA HIS A 149 9.02 -6.66 -7.71
C HIS A 149 8.17 -7.90 -7.42
N ASN A 150 8.67 -8.79 -6.56
CA ASN A 150 7.98 -10.03 -6.21
C ASN A 150 6.70 -9.78 -5.39
N ASN A 151 6.54 -8.58 -4.81
CA ASN A 151 5.35 -8.17 -4.06
C ASN A 151 4.21 -7.63 -4.94
N GLY A 152 4.30 -7.81 -6.26
CA GLY A 152 3.30 -7.37 -7.23
C GLY A 152 3.41 -5.91 -7.66
N LEU A 153 4.23 -5.09 -6.99
CA LEU A 153 4.40 -3.69 -7.40
C LEU A 153 5.39 -3.56 -8.56
N GLU A 154 5.11 -2.61 -9.44
CA GLU A 154 6.10 -1.96 -10.29
C GLU A 154 6.44 -0.58 -9.72
N THR A 155 7.72 -0.25 -9.63
CA THR A 155 8.18 1.09 -9.28
C THR A 155 8.80 1.79 -10.48
N ILE A 156 8.49 3.08 -10.65
CA ILE A 156 9.07 3.92 -11.70
C ILE A 156 9.91 5.02 -11.07
N TYR A 157 11.13 5.21 -11.59
CA TYR A 157 12.07 6.24 -11.19
C TYR A 157 12.33 7.15 -12.38
N GLY A 158 11.73 8.34 -12.39
CA GLY A 158 11.78 9.31 -13.48
C GLY A 158 12.75 10.47 -13.24
N HIS A 159 12.94 11.25 -14.30
CA HIS A 159 13.77 12.46 -14.39
C HIS A 159 15.25 12.26 -14.03
N LEU A 160 15.76 11.04 -14.16
CA LEU A 160 17.14 10.70 -13.79
C LEU A 160 18.14 11.46 -14.68
N SER A 161 19.33 11.76 -14.14
CA SER A 161 20.45 12.27 -14.93
C SER A 161 21.23 11.13 -15.60
N LYS A 162 21.33 9.98 -14.94
CA LYS A 162 22.00 8.78 -15.41
C LYS A 162 21.30 7.51 -14.89
N GLN A 163 21.20 6.51 -15.75
CA GLN A 163 20.80 5.14 -15.41
C GLN A 163 22.07 4.30 -15.30
N ILE A 164 22.20 3.48 -14.25
CA ILE A 164 23.40 2.65 -14.02
C ILE A 164 23.07 1.14 -13.95
N VAL A 165 21.89 0.78 -14.45
CA VAL A 165 21.43 -0.62 -14.59
C VAL A 165 20.95 -0.86 -16.02
N SER A 166 20.83 -2.13 -16.39
CA SER A 166 20.36 -2.56 -17.70
C SER A 166 19.02 -3.30 -17.61
N PRO A 167 18.22 -3.34 -18.69
CA PRO A 167 17.02 -4.18 -18.74
C PRO A 167 17.34 -5.65 -18.43
N ASN A 168 16.39 -6.34 -17.81
CA ASN A 168 16.46 -7.71 -17.32
C ASN A 168 17.46 -7.97 -16.17
N GLN A 169 18.15 -6.94 -15.68
CA GLN A 169 19.02 -7.07 -14.51
C GLN A 169 18.21 -7.31 -13.24
N THR A 170 18.60 -8.29 -12.43
CA THR A 170 18.07 -8.45 -11.07
C THR A 170 18.75 -7.46 -10.13
N VAL A 171 17.96 -6.80 -9.29
CA VAL A 171 18.42 -5.80 -8.32
C VAL A 171 17.88 -6.10 -6.93
N ARG A 172 18.67 -5.77 -5.90
CA ARG A 172 18.25 -5.88 -4.50
C ARG A 172 17.68 -4.55 -4.00
N ALA A 173 16.78 -4.60 -3.03
CA ALA A 173 16.35 -3.39 -2.30
C ALA A 173 17.58 -2.62 -1.79
N GLY A 174 17.58 -1.31 -1.99
CA GLY A 174 18.70 -0.44 -1.64
C GLY A 174 19.86 -0.42 -2.63
N GLN A 175 19.87 -1.25 -3.68
CA GLN A 175 20.91 -1.21 -4.70
C GLN A 175 20.84 0.12 -5.49
N PRO A 176 21.98 0.81 -5.74
CA PRO A 176 22.01 1.97 -6.64
C PRO A 176 21.56 1.60 -8.05
N ILE A 177 20.62 2.36 -8.61
CA ILE A 177 20.06 2.12 -9.96
C ILE A 177 20.20 3.32 -10.90
N GLY A 178 20.35 4.53 -10.35
CA GLY A 178 20.48 5.74 -11.13
C GLY A 178 20.92 6.92 -10.28
N LEU A 179 20.99 8.08 -10.93
CA LEU A 179 21.31 9.34 -10.29
C LEU A 179 20.17 10.33 -10.51
N GLY A 180 19.84 11.11 -9.46
CA GLY A 180 18.86 12.18 -9.48
C GLY A 180 19.17 13.19 -10.59
N GLY A 181 18.13 13.81 -11.14
CA GLY A 181 18.29 14.65 -12.33
C GLY A 181 17.19 15.67 -12.51
N ASN A 182 17.02 16.09 -13.77
CA ASN A 182 16.02 17.04 -14.25
C ASN A 182 15.77 16.83 -15.75
N THR A 183 15.75 15.57 -16.21
CA THR A 183 15.59 15.25 -17.64
C THR A 183 14.12 15.10 -18.03
N GLY A 184 13.81 15.26 -19.32
CA GLY A 184 12.43 15.18 -19.82
C GLY A 184 11.60 16.37 -19.38
N ARG A 185 10.32 16.13 -19.08
CA ARG A 185 9.38 17.18 -18.72
C ARG A 185 9.38 17.44 -17.21
N SER A 186 10.34 18.24 -16.75
CA SER A 186 10.52 18.58 -15.35
C SER A 186 10.80 20.08 -15.17
N THR A 187 10.30 20.68 -14.09
CA THR A 187 10.49 22.12 -13.78
C THR A 187 11.69 22.41 -12.88
N GLY A 188 12.36 21.38 -12.35
CA GLY A 188 13.50 21.52 -11.46
C GLY A 188 13.98 20.16 -10.94
N SER A 189 15.16 20.08 -10.32
CA SER A 189 15.70 18.78 -9.92
C SER A 189 14.87 18.11 -8.82
N HIS A 190 14.37 16.91 -9.14
CA HIS A 190 13.59 16.03 -8.27
C HIS A 190 13.63 14.59 -8.80
N LEU A 191 13.22 13.64 -7.96
CA LEU A 191 12.90 12.28 -8.36
C LEU A 191 11.39 12.18 -8.52
N HIS A 192 10.92 11.86 -9.72
CA HIS A 192 9.54 11.46 -9.92
C HIS A 192 9.42 9.96 -9.62
N PHE A 193 8.66 9.60 -8.60
CA PHE A 193 8.55 8.24 -8.12
C PHE A 193 7.11 7.75 -8.19
N GLU A 194 6.89 6.63 -8.88
CA GLU A 194 5.58 6.01 -8.96
C GLU A 194 5.58 4.59 -8.40
N THR A 195 4.44 4.20 -7.85
CA THR A 195 4.08 2.81 -7.55
C THR A 195 2.91 2.42 -8.43
N ARG A 196 3.00 1.24 -9.06
CA ARG A 196 1.93 0.71 -9.90
C ARG A 196 1.62 -0.73 -9.52
N LEU A 197 0.35 -1.10 -9.61
CA LEU A 197 -0.13 -2.48 -9.52
C LEU A 197 -0.85 -2.81 -10.83
N ALA A 198 -0.39 -3.83 -11.55
CA ALA A 198 -0.92 -4.20 -12.87
C ALA A 198 -1.06 -3.00 -13.85
N GLY A 199 -0.08 -2.08 -13.83
CA GLY A 199 -0.07 -0.86 -14.66
C GLY A 199 -0.89 0.31 -14.14
N VAL A 200 -1.76 0.10 -13.14
CA VAL A 200 -2.56 1.16 -12.50
C VAL A 200 -1.71 1.88 -11.47
N ALA A 201 -1.61 3.20 -11.59
CA ALA A 201 -0.87 4.03 -10.63
C ALA A 201 -1.59 4.09 -9.27
N LEU A 202 -0.87 3.69 -8.23
CA LEU A 202 -1.26 3.78 -6.84
C LEU A 202 -0.46 4.89 -6.18
N ASN A 203 -1.10 5.60 -5.25
CA ASN A 203 -0.43 6.68 -4.53
C ASN A 203 0.71 6.13 -3.67
N PRO A 204 1.97 6.54 -3.89
CA PRO A 204 3.10 6.05 -3.09
C PRO A 204 2.96 6.34 -1.59
N ALA A 205 2.19 7.37 -1.20
CA ALA A 205 1.90 7.67 0.20
C ALA A 205 1.07 6.59 0.92
N LEU A 206 0.44 5.66 0.18
CA LEU A 206 -0.22 4.48 0.75
C LEU A 206 0.78 3.47 1.33
N PHE A 207 2.03 3.50 0.85
CA PHE A 207 3.07 2.53 1.18
C PHE A 207 4.21 3.14 1.99
N PHE A 208 4.49 4.44 1.79
CA PHE A 208 5.71 5.07 2.29
C PHE A 208 5.44 6.35 3.08
N ASP A 209 6.19 6.52 4.17
CA ASP A 209 6.36 7.77 4.89
C ASP A 209 7.74 8.37 4.59
N PHE A 210 7.82 9.23 3.57
CA PHE A 210 9.10 9.86 3.19
C PHE A 210 9.66 10.74 4.31
N ALA A 211 8.83 11.38 5.14
CA ALA A 211 9.32 12.24 6.21
C ALA A 211 10.05 11.43 7.30
N ASN A 212 9.49 10.27 7.63
CA ASN A 212 10.04 9.34 8.61
C ASN A 212 11.04 8.32 8.02
N GLN A 213 11.18 8.28 6.69
CA GLN A 213 12.04 7.32 5.97
C GLN A 213 11.65 5.86 6.24
N ASP A 214 10.34 5.59 6.39
CA ASP A 214 9.80 4.26 6.73
C ASP A 214 8.57 3.86 5.89
N VAL A 215 8.15 2.60 5.96
CA VAL A 215 6.90 2.09 5.36
C VAL A 215 5.68 2.36 6.26
N THR A 216 4.48 2.27 5.69
CA THR A 216 3.22 2.47 6.45
C THR A 216 2.88 1.30 7.38
N GLY A 217 3.44 0.13 7.10
CA GLY A 217 3.30 -1.11 7.83
C GLY A 217 3.91 -2.26 7.04
N ASP A 218 3.89 -3.48 7.58
CA ASP A 218 4.46 -4.66 6.93
C ASP A 218 3.71 -5.07 5.66
N TYR A 219 2.40 -4.81 5.63
CA TYR A 219 1.53 -5.20 4.53
C TYR A 219 0.54 -4.08 4.22
N TYR A 220 0.17 -3.97 2.94
CA TYR A 220 -0.95 -3.18 2.50
C TYR A 220 -1.93 -4.07 1.72
N VAL A 221 -3.21 -4.01 2.07
CA VAL A 221 -4.25 -4.73 1.32
C VAL A 221 -4.91 -3.74 0.38
N PHE A 222 -4.62 -3.88 -0.91
CA PHE A 222 -5.30 -3.16 -1.96
C PHE A 222 -6.75 -3.64 -2.05
N HIS A 223 -7.67 -2.69 -2.04
CA HIS A 223 -9.09 -2.90 -2.32
C HIS A 223 -9.52 -1.92 -3.40
N ARG A 224 -9.99 -2.44 -4.54
CA ARG A 224 -10.34 -1.63 -5.71
C ARG A 224 -11.37 -0.55 -5.41
N ASN A 225 -12.30 -0.83 -4.51
CA ASN A 225 -13.43 0.06 -4.18
C ASN A 225 -13.06 1.16 -3.18
N THR A 226 -12.01 0.99 -2.38
CA THR A 226 -11.62 1.95 -1.32
C THR A 226 -10.33 2.70 -1.63
N VAL A 227 -9.50 2.21 -2.56
CA VAL A 227 -8.18 2.76 -2.87
C VAL A 227 -8.19 4.27 -3.17
N ALA A 228 -9.24 4.78 -3.81
CA ALA A 228 -9.36 6.20 -4.10
C ALA A 228 -9.46 7.04 -2.82
N GLN A 229 -10.35 6.63 -1.91
CA GLN A 229 -10.54 7.29 -0.62
C GLN A 229 -9.31 7.14 0.28
N GLU A 230 -8.68 5.96 0.29
CA GLU A 230 -7.43 5.73 1.02
C GLU A 230 -6.30 6.59 0.50
N SER A 231 -6.20 6.74 -0.83
CA SER A 231 -5.20 7.60 -1.48
C SER A 231 -5.37 9.06 -1.05
N GLU A 232 -6.59 9.59 -1.02
CA GLU A 232 -6.85 10.95 -0.54
C GLU A 232 -6.44 11.14 0.92
N ARG A 233 -6.78 10.17 1.78
CA ARG A 233 -6.38 10.17 3.20
C ARG A 233 -4.86 10.10 3.36
N ALA A 234 -4.18 9.24 2.60
CA ALA A 234 -2.73 9.12 2.65
C ALA A 234 -2.04 10.44 2.23
N THR A 235 -2.56 11.11 1.19
CA THR A 235 -2.08 12.44 0.81
C THR A 235 -2.35 13.49 1.90
N ALA A 236 -3.50 13.47 2.57
CA ALA A 236 -3.77 14.41 3.65
C ALA A 236 -2.81 14.22 4.85
N VAL A 237 -2.48 12.96 5.18
CA VAL A 237 -1.60 12.64 6.32
C VAL A 237 -0.12 12.84 5.98
N ARG A 238 0.31 12.48 4.77
CA ARG A 238 1.73 12.32 4.41
C ARG A 238 2.16 13.12 3.20
N GLY A 239 1.20 13.62 2.43
CA GLY A 239 1.42 14.26 1.14
C GLY A 239 2.30 15.49 1.30
N THR A 240 1.85 16.54 1.95
CA THR A 240 2.69 17.71 2.24
C THR A 240 1.89 18.69 3.09
N SER A 241 2.21 18.82 4.36
CA SER A 241 1.95 20.07 5.08
C SER A 241 3.31 20.60 5.51
N SER A 242 3.81 21.60 4.79
CA SER A 242 5.16 22.17 4.90
C SER A 242 6.31 21.21 4.53
N SER A 243 6.78 21.26 3.27
CA SER A 243 8.16 20.90 2.97
C SER A 243 9.02 21.66 3.98
N LEU A 244 9.70 20.96 4.88
CA LEU A 244 10.85 21.49 5.59
C LEU A 244 11.71 22.15 4.50
N GLY A 245 11.92 23.46 4.54
CA GLY A 245 12.46 24.23 3.40
C GLY A 245 13.71 23.57 2.79
N TYR A 246 14.08 23.90 1.55
CA TYR A 246 15.06 23.15 0.74
C TYR A 246 16.54 23.16 1.20
N SER A 247 16.82 23.34 2.49
CA SER A 247 18.16 23.15 3.05
C SER A 247 18.57 21.68 3.02
N ARG A 248 19.88 21.40 2.97
CA ARG A 248 20.39 20.03 2.84
C ARG A 248 20.02 19.17 4.05
N GLU A 249 19.95 19.78 5.23
CA GLU A 249 19.57 19.14 6.50
C GLU A 249 18.11 18.71 6.50
N ASN A 250 17.22 19.50 5.90
CA ASN A 250 15.81 19.17 5.80
C ASN A 250 15.55 18.08 4.75
N ILE A 251 16.34 18.11 3.67
CA ILE A 251 16.29 17.09 2.62
C ILE A 251 16.79 15.76 3.18
N GLN A 252 18.03 15.68 3.69
CA GLN A 252 18.67 14.41 4.03
C GLN A 252 18.56 14.02 5.52
N GLY A 253 18.06 14.92 6.38
CA GLY A 253 18.14 14.80 7.83
C GLY A 253 19.50 15.27 8.39
N ARG A 254 19.54 15.62 9.68
CA ARG A 254 20.81 15.83 10.41
C ARG A 254 21.40 14.47 10.76
N GLY A 255 22.61 14.18 10.29
CA GLY A 255 23.35 12.99 10.74
C GLY A 255 23.49 13.02 12.26
N ASN A 256 23.15 11.90 12.92
CA ASN A 256 23.15 11.67 14.38
C ASN A 256 21.94 12.16 15.21
N GLN A 257 20.75 12.37 14.64
CA GLN A 257 19.53 12.33 15.45
C GLN A 257 18.72 11.06 15.15
N SER A 258 18.75 10.12 16.10
CA SER A 258 17.62 9.21 16.30
C SER A 258 16.42 10.12 16.58
N TYR A 259 15.45 10.12 15.67
CA TYR A 259 14.22 10.91 15.86
C TYR A 259 13.56 10.39 17.13
N ASN A 260 13.62 11.20 18.19
CA ASN A 260 12.93 10.90 19.44
C ASN A 260 11.45 10.71 19.11
N SER A 261 10.94 9.50 19.32
CA SER A 261 9.53 9.11 19.20
C SER A 261 8.62 9.79 20.25
N ARG A 262 9.03 10.93 20.83
CA ARG A 262 8.25 11.69 21.81
C ARG A 262 7.20 12.59 21.14
N GLN A 263 6.41 11.98 20.28
CA GLN A 263 4.97 12.19 20.19
C GLN A 263 4.43 10.87 19.67
N GLU A 264 4.25 9.90 20.57
CA GLU A 264 3.29 8.82 20.35
C GLU A 264 1.92 9.48 20.11
N ARG A 265 1.62 9.83 18.87
CA ARG A 265 0.25 9.75 18.41
C ARG A 265 0.00 8.26 18.27
N SER A 266 -0.59 7.68 19.31
CA SER A 266 -1.23 6.37 19.22
C SER A 266 -2.17 6.41 18.01
N TYR A 267 -1.71 5.85 16.88
CA TYR A 267 -2.58 5.58 15.77
C TYR A 267 -3.36 4.35 16.17
N ASN A 268 -4.62 4.57 16.57
CA ASN A 268 -5.56 3.48 16.80
C ASN A 268 -5.67 2.69 15.49
N THR A 269 -5.13 1.47 15.47
CA THR A 269 -5.19 0.56 14.32
C THR A 269 -6.49 -0.25 14.27
N ASP A 270 -7.42 0.00 15.21
CA ASP A 270 -8.80 -0.50 15.16
C ASP A 270 -9.75 0.63 14.70
N PHE A 271 -10.34 0.46 13.52
CA PHE A 271 -11.27 1.43 12.91
C PHE A 271 -12.66 0.84 12.63
N SER A 272 -13.15 -0.03 13.51
CA SER A 272 -14.58 -0.40 13.56
C SER A 272 -15.51 0.76 13.98
N SER A 273 -14.97 1.94 14.31
CA SER A 273 -15.79 3.08 14.73
C SER A 273 -15.11 4.43 14.47
N ARG A 274 -15.14 4.95 13.23
CA ARG A 274 -15.03 6.41 12.98
C ARG A 274 -15.36 6.81 11.53
N THR A 275 -16.46 7.54 11.39
CA THR A 275 -16.89 8.29 10.20
C THR A 275 -16.02 9.53 9.95
N PRO A 276 -15.76 9.92 8.69
CA PRO A 276 -14.79 10.96 8.35
C PRO A 276 -15.34 12.38 8.51
N ARG A 277 -14.50 13.34 8.94
CA ARG A 277 -14.74 14.78 8.78
C ARG A 277 -13.50 15.50 8.27
N ASN A 278 -13.72 16.37 7.29
CA ASN A 278 -12.77 17.26 6.63
C ASN A 278 -12.47 18.54 7.44
N GLU A 279 -11.20 18.95 7.32
CA GLU A 279 -10.55 20.28 7.31
C GLU A 279 -11.26 21.55 7.83
N ALA A 280 -10.54 22.28 8.72
CA ALA A 280 -9.99 23.63 8.53
C ALA A 280 -9.93 24.39 9.87
N SER A 281 -8.72 24.75 10.34
CA SER A 281 -8.53 25.56 11.55
C SER A 281 -8.16 26.99 11.18
N ALA A 282 -9.17 27.83 11.01
CA ALA A 282 -9.07 29.24 11.38
C ALA A 282 -9.41 29.35 12.86
N ASP A 283 -8.68 30.21 13.57
CA ASP A 283 -8.75 30.33 15.02
C ASP A 283 -10.14 30.75 15.54
N ASN A 284 -10.52 30.12 16.64
CA ASN A 284 -11.56 30.44 17.62
C ASN A 284 -13.06 30.43 17.25
N GLY A 285 -13.78 29.60 18.02
CA GLY A 285 -15.25 29.57 18.11
C GLY A 285 -15.74 28.15 18.30
N LYS A 286 -16.05 27.75 19.55
CA LYS A 286 -16.65 26.44 19.84
C LYS A 286 -17.99 26.38 19.08
N ILE A 287 -18.08 25.51 18.06
CA ILE A 287 -19.31 25.37 17.25
C ILE A 287 -20.35 24.64 18.11
N PHE A 288 -21.46 25.30 18.38
CA PHE A 288 -22.64 24.71 19.01
C PHE A 288 -23.67 24.36 17.93
N TYR A 289 -24.47 23.33 18.17
CA TYR A 289 -25.60 23.00 17.28
C TYR A 289 -26.90 23.20 18.04
N HIS A 290 -27.83 23.94 17.45
CA HIS A 290 -29.19 24.10 17.96
C HIS A 290 -30.14 23.23 17.14
N LYS A 291 -30.89 22.35 17.80
CA LYS A 291 -31.94 21.55 17.18
C LYS A 291 -33.24 22.37 17.21
N VAL A 292 -33.76 22.70 16.03
CA VAL A 292 -34.99 23.48 15.87
C VAL A 292 -36.14 22.72 16.54
N ALA A 293 -36.74 23.32 17.55
CA ALA A 293 -37.95 22.82 18.20
C ALA A 293 -39.21 23.23 17.41
N ASN A 294 -40.34 22.58 17.71
CA ASN A 294 -41.61 22.88 17.05
C ASN A 294 -41.98 24.38 17.22
N GLY A 295 -42.16 25.08 16.10
CA GLY A 295 -42.55 26.49 16.08
C GLY A 295 -41.41 27.51 16.19
N GLU A 296 -40.14 27.10 16.29
CA GLU A 296 -39.02 28.03 16.32
C GLU A 296 -38.74 28.65 14.93
N THR A 297 -38.39 29.95 14.93
CA THR A 297 -37.96 30.69 13.73
C THR A 297 -36.49 31.09 13.83
N LEU A 298 -35.88 31.41 12.67
CA LEU A 298 -34.51 31.91 12.61
C LEU A 298 -34.27 33.13 13.52
N GLU A 299 -35.29 33.98 13.70
CA GLU A 299 -35.25 35.13 14.60
C GLU A 299 -35.18 34.73 16.07
N THR A 300 -36.04 33.79 16.49
CA THR A 300 -36.05 33.30 17.87
C THR A 300 -34.75 32.58 18.23
N ILE A 301 -34.20 31.79 17.30
CA ILE A 301 -32.97 31.03 17.49
C ILE A 301 -31.76 31.98 17.53
N ALA A 302 -31.69 32.96 16.63
CA ALA A 302 -30.61 33.95 16.63
C ALA A 302 -30.59 34.77 17.93
N LYS A 303 -31.76 35.20 18.42
CA LYS A 303 -31.91 35.92 19.69
C LYS A 303 -31.51 35.07 20.89
N GLN A 304 -31.92 33.81 20.94
CA GLN A 304 -31.58 32.88 22.03
C GLN A 304 -30.07 32.69 22.18
N HIS A 305 -29.33 32.66 21.05
CA HIS A 305 -27.88 32.45 21.06
C HIS A 305 -27.07 33.75 21.00
N GLY A 306 -27.73 34.91 20.98
CA GLY A 306 -27.07 36.22 20.99
C GLY A 306 -26.29 36.53 19.72
N ILE A 307 -26.69 35.96 18.57
CA ILE A 307 -26.06 36.20 17.26
C ILE A 307 -27.04 36.90 16.32
N SER A 308 -26.53 37.52 15.25
CA SER A 308 -27.41 38.13 14.24
C SER A 308 -28.03 37.07 13.33
N ILE A 309 -29.22 37.35 12.78
CA ILE A 309 -29.87 36.47 11.79
C ILE A 309 -28.96 36.26 10.59
N GLU A 310 -28.21 37.29 10.18
CA GLU A 310 -27.28 37.21 9.07
C GLU A 310 -26.10 36.28 9.37
N GLN A 311 -25.57 36.31 10.60
CA GLN A 311 -24.55 35.38 11.05
C GLN A 311 -25.06 33.94 11.07
N LEU A 312 -26.28 33.72 11.59
CA LEU A 312 -26.93 32.40 11.60
C LEU A 312 -27.16 31.88 10.18
N CYS A 313 -27.66 32.73 9.27
CA CYS A 313 -27.90 32.40 7.87
C CYS A 313 -26.60 32.06 7.14
N ARG A 314 -25.55 32.87 7.32
CA ARG A 314 -24.23 32.66 6.71
C ARG A 314 -23.57 31.37 7.20
N GLN A 315 -23.66 31.07 8.49
CA GLN A 315 -23.10 29.85 9.09
C GLN A 315 -23.78 28.58 8.58
N ASN A 316 -25.07 28.65 8.28
CA ASN A 316 -25.86 27.51 7.84
C ASN A 316 -26.12 27.46 6.34
N ARG A 317 -25.62 28.44 5.58
CA ARG A 317 -25.83 28.60 4.13
C ARG A 317 -27.32 28.61 3.75
N ILE A 318 -28.13 29.28 4.57
CA ILE A 318 -29.58 29.43 4.38
C ILE A 318 -29.94 30.91 4.15
N GLY A 319 -31.09 31.17 3.51
CA GLY A 319 -31.59 32.51 3.27
C GLY A 319 -32.39 33.07 4.45
N ARG A 320 -32.48 34.40 4.56
CA ARG A 320 -33.27 35.07 5.62
C ARG A 320 -34.76 34.70 5.63
N LEU A 321 -35.29 34.28 4.48
CA LEU A 321 -36.69 33.86 4.31
C LEU A 321 -36.86 32.32 4.38
N THR A 322 -35.79 31.57 4.62
CA THR A 322 -35.84 30.11 4.70
C THR A 322 -36.58 29.69 5.97
N ARG A 323 -37.68 28.94 5.81
CA ARG A 323 -38.38 28.32 6.95
C ARG A 323 -37.59 27.12 7.44
N VAL A 324 -37.33 27.09 8.74
CA VAL A 324 -36.66 25.97 9.41
C VAL A 324 -37.67 24.90 9.77
N SER A 325 -37.28 23.64 9.61
CA SER A 325 -38.14 22.49 9.93
C SER A 325 -37.82 21.96 11.32
N GLU A 326 -38.84 21.49 12.04
CA GLU A 326 -38.66 20.84 13.34
C GLU A 326 -37.65 19.68 13.22
N GLY A 327 -36.68 19.66 14.14
CA GLY A 327 -35.59 18.68 14.16
C GLY A 327 -34.38 19.03 13.30
N GLN A 328 -34.43 20.09 12.50
CA GLN A 328 -33.28 20.60 11.74
C GLN A 328 -32.18 21.10 12.69
N LEU A 329 -30.92 20.79 12.38
CA LEU A 329 -29.77 21.25 13.16
C LEU A 329 -29.17 22.49 12.50
N LEU A 330 -29.07 23.57 13.26
CA LEU A 330 -28.37 24.78 12.86
C LEU A 330 -27.05 24.92 13.62
N SER A 331 -25.96 25.10 12.88
CA SER A 331 -24.63 25.43 13.38
C SER A 331 -24.59 26.88 13.86
N ILE A 332 -24.15 27.07 15.11
CA ILE A 332 -24.07 28.36 15.79
C ILE A 332 -22.64 28.51 16.31
N THR A 333 -21.94 29.51 15.78
CA THR A 333 -20.62 29.91 16.29
C THR A 333 -20.74 31.30 16.88
N LYS A 334 -20.47 31.41 18.18
CA LYS A 334 -20.43 32.68 18.92
C LYS A 334 -19.16 33.44 18.62
#